data_AF-A0A852RHA7-F1
#
_entry.id   AF-A0A852RHA7-F1
#
_cell.length_a   1.000
_cell.length_b   1.000
_cell.length_c   1.000
_cell.angle_alpha   90.00
_cell.angle_beta   90.00
_cell.angle_gamma   90.00
#
_symmetry.space_group_name_H-M   'P 1'
#
loop_
_entity.id
_entity.type
_entity.pdbx_description
1 polymer ?
#
loop_
_entity_poly.entity_id
_entity_poly.type
_entity_poly.pdbx_seq_one_letter_code
_entity_poly.pdbx_strand_id
1 'polypeptide(L)'
;MAARNDTQVHPQCEFAAIARTELRDHTRGDEPLEGTLDQMTLPILRDILTSHTSTPNACWCALWDGYGHQPSAWRQSPTFHLPGRDYWLFAEPLARVVELSLDFEHAGIAEAAAGGRLAMTSLTDSDAGGDVIDQTRLAARLRASGAVQSPNLWWPADRRWFVASEIDLDSTIVAGGADLVAGLLDTATLEVVEVHPDTSLLDGSDWLNRPER
;
A
#
# COMPACT_ATOMS: atom_id res chain seq x y z
N MET A 1 -15.55 12.37 1.80
CA MET A 1 -14.72 13.59 1.93
C MET A 1 -15.09 14.64 0.87
N ALA A 2 -15.05 14.30 -0.42
CA ALA A 2 -15.28 15.23 -1.53
C ALA A 2 -16.53 16.13 -1.39
N ALA A 3 -17.68 15.54 -1.05
CA ALA A 3 -18.92 16.29 -0.82
C ALA A 3 -18.84 17.35 0.30
N ARG A 4 -17.96 17.17 1.30
CA ARG A 4 -17.77 18.16 2.37
C ARG A 4 -16.92 19.35 1.93
N ASN A 5 -16.06 19.15 0.93
CA ASN A 5 -15.08 20.13 0.46
C ASN A 5 -15.46 20.76 -0.89
N ASP A 6 -16.66 20.46 -1.39
CA ASP A 6 -17.13 20.86 -2.72
C ASP A 6 -16.14 20.50 -3.83
N THR A 7 -15.64 19.27 -3.77
CA THR A 7 -14.72 18.64 -4.73
C THR A 7 -15.35 17.40 -5.33
N GLN A 8 -14.78 16.89 -6.42
CA GLN A 8 -15.29 15.71 -7.13
C GLN A 8 -14.18 14.65 -7.27
N VAL A 9 -14.56 13.40 -7.03
CA VAL A 9 -13.71 12.23 -7.31
C VAL A 9 -13.77 11.96 -8.81
N HIS A 10 -12.61 11.81 -9.45
CA HIS A 10 -12.48 11.54 -10.88
C HIS A 10 -11.15 10.83 -11.18
N PRO A 11 -10.93 10.27 -12.39
CA PRO A 11 -9.77 9.43 -12.69
C PRO A 11 -8.39 10.07 -12.46
N GLN A 12 -8.32 11.40 -12.41
CA GLN A 12 -7.08 12.16 -12.22
C GLN A 12 -7.11 12.98 -10.93
N CYS A 13 -8.04 12.69 -10.00
CA CYS A 13 -8.13 13.43 -8.76
C CYS A 13 -6.94 13.11 -7.85
N GLU A 14 -6.44 14.12 -7.15
CA GLU A 14 -5.40 13.97 -6.15
C GLU A 14 -6.02 14.11 -4.76
N PHE A 15 -5.60 13.29 -3.79
CA PHE A 15 -6.16 13.37 -2.44
C PHE A 15 -6.07 14.79 -1.88
N ALA A 16 -4.90 15.43 -1.97
CA ALA A 16 -4.70 16.78 -1.43
C ALA A 16 -5.65 17.82 -2.06
N ALA A 17 -5.94 17.68 -3.35
CA ALA A 17 -6.89 18.53 -4.06
C ALA A 17 -8.34 18.30 -3.59
N ILE A 18 -8.74 17.03 -3.39
CA ILE A 18 -10.07 16.68 -2.84
C ILE A 18 -10.19 17.15 -1.38
N ALA A 19 -9.15 16.96 -0.58
CA ALA A 19 -9.09 17.24 0.85
C ALA A 19 -8.96 18.74 1.16
N ARG A 20 -8.59 19.57 0.16
CA ARG A 20 -8.23 20.99 0.30
C ARG A 20 -7.10 21.17 1.31
N THR A 21 -6.07 20.35 1.19
CA THR A 21 -4.87 20.39 2.02
C THR A 21 -3.66 20.77 1.17
N GLU A 22 -2.55 21.12 1.83
CA GLU A 22 -1.26 21.12 1.12
C GLU A 22 -0.90 19.67 0.75
N LEU A 23 -0.14 19.52 -0.34
CA LEU A 23 0.43 18.22 -0.73
C LEU A 23 1.21 17.65 0.46
N ARG A 24 0.87 16.41 0.86
CA ARG A 24 1.52 15.66 1.96
C ARG A 24 1.29 16.22 3.36
N ASP A 25 0.17 16.91 3.59
CA ASP A 25 -0.28 17.21 4.95
C ASP A 25 -0.91 15.96 5.61
N HIS A 26 -0.04 15.08 6.13
CA HIS A 26 -0.41 13.82 6.79
C HIS A 26 -1.16 14.01 8.13
N THR A 27 -1.42 15.25 8.56
CA THR A 27 -2.03 15.52 9.88
C THR A 27 -3.53 15.21 9.93
N ARG A 28 -4.20 15.07 8.77
CA ARG A 28 -5.66 14.91 8.71
C ARG A 28 -6.19 13.48 8.84
N GLY A 29 -5.34 12.45 8.83
CA GLY A 29 -5.71 11.06 9.14
C GLY A 29 -6.66 10.35 8.16
N ASP A 30 -7.28 11.08 7.22
CA ASP A 30 -8.15 10.57 6.16
C ASP A 30 -7.40 10.32 4.83
N GLU A 31 -6.08 10.56 4.79
CA GLU A 31 -5.24 10.39 3.58
C GLU A 31 -5.01 8.91 3.25
N PRO A 32 -5.19 8.49 1.99
CA PRO A 32 -4.79 7.17 1.53
C PRO A 32 -3.32 6.93 1.81
N LEU A 33 -2.98 5.69 2.13
CA LEU A 33 -1.58 5.31 2.30
C LEU A 33 -0.91 5.22 0.93
N GLU A 34 0.25 5.89 0.77
CA GLU A 34 1.05 5.77 -0.45
C GLU A 34 1.71 4.37 -0.52
N GLY A 35 1.68 3.76 -1.70
CA GLY A 35 2.40 2.49 -1.94
C GLY A 35 1.86 1.27 -1.19
N THR A 36 0.71 1.35 -0.52
CA THR A 36 0.14 0.23 0.24
C THR A 36 -1.38 0.31 0.32
N LEU A 37 -2.04 -0.85 0.34
CA LEU A 37 -3.44 -0.97 0.73
C LEU A 37 -3.54 -1.14 2.25
N ASP A 38 -4.47 -0.41 2.87
CA ASP A 38 -4.72 -0.52 4.29
C ASP A 38 -5.33 -1.89 4.68
N GLN A 39 -5.29 -2.18 5.98
CA GLN A 39 -5.76 -3.45 6.55
C GLN A 39 -7.27 -3.74 6.35
N MET A 40 -8.09 -2.73 6.07
CA MET A 40 -9.53 -2.87 5.82
C MET A 40 -9.80 -3.13 4.33
N THR A 41 -9.10 -2.41 3.45
CA THR A 41 -9.28 -2.47 1.99
C THR A 41 -8.64 -3.71 1.37
N LEU A 42 -7.44 -4.08 1.83
CA LEU A 42 -6.69 -5.24 1.34
C LEU A 42 -7.50 -6.57 1.33
N PRO A 43 -8.16 -7.00 2.43
CA PRO A 43 -8.94 -8.24 2.42
C PRO A 43 -10.15 -8.18 1.48
N ILE A 44 -10.78 -7.02 1.32
CA ILE A 44 -11.91 -6.85 0.40
C ILE A 44 -11.44 -7.05 -1.05
N LEU A 45 -10.36 -6.37 -1.44
CA LEU A 45 -9.81 -6.52 -2.79
C LEU A 45 -9.34 -7.96 -3.04
N ARG A 46 -8.65 -8.59 -2.09
CA ARG A 46 -8.26 -10.01 -2.16
C ARG A 46 -9.45 -10.92 -2.48
N ASP A 47 -10.58 -10.73 -1.80
CA ASP A 47 -11.75 -11.60 -1.95
C ASP A 47 -12.40 -11.44 -3.33
N ILE A 48 -12.46 -10.21 -3.84
CA ILE A 48 -12.90 -9.93 -5.21
C ILE A 48 -11.96 -10.63 -6.19
N LEU A 49 -10.65 -10.36 -6.13
CA LEU A 49 -9.66 -10.94 -7.05
C LEU A 49 -9.64 -12.47 -7.04
N THR A 50 -9.92 -13.09 -5.89
CA THR A 50 -10.02 -14.55 -5.74
C THR A 50 -11.10 -15.13 -6.65
N SER A 51 -12.26 -14.48 -6.74
CA SER A 51 -13.37 -14.90 -7.61
C SER A 51 -13.07 -14.74 -9.11
N HIS A 52 -12.05 -13.98 -9.47
CA HIS A 52 -11.69 -13.65 -10.85
C HIS A 52 -10.40 -14.33 -11.35
N THR A 53 -9.91 -15.36 -10.65
CA THR A 53 -8.78 -16.20 -11.11
C THR A 53 -9.10 -17.69 -10.99
N SER A 54 -8.57 -18.51 -11.90
CA SER A 54 -8.58 -19.97 -11.77
C SER A 54 -7.37 -20.51 -10.99
N THR A 55 -6.42 -19.65 -10.62
CA THR A 55 -5.19 -20.01 -9.92
C THR A 55 -4.98 -19.25 -8.61
N PRO A 56 -5.96 -19.20 -7.68
CA PRO A 56 -5.84 -18.42 -6.45
C PRO A 56 -4.73 -18.94 -5.52
N ASN A 57 -4.33 -20.20 -5.65
CA ASN A 57 -3.25 -20.79 -4.84
C ASN A 57 -1.84 -20.57 -5.42
N ALA A 58 -1.72 -19.87 -6.55
CA ALA A 58 -0.46 -19.57 -7.20
C ALA A 58 -0.45 -18.11 -7.65
N CYS A 59 -0.13 -17.21 -6.71
CA CYS A 59 0.06 -15.80 -7.00
C CYS A 59 1.50 -15.39 -6.76
N TRP A 60 1.94 -14.38 -7.51
CA TRP A 60 3.17 -13.68 -7.23
C TRP A 60 2.83 -12.39 -6.49
N CYS A 61 3.60 -12.10 -5.45
CA CYS A 61 3.56 -10.88 -4.68
C CYS A 61 4.96 -10.28 -4.68
N ALA A 62 5.07 -9.01 -5.04
CA ALA A 62 6.34 -8.31 -5.11
C ALA A 62 6.35 -7.10 -4.19
N LEU A 63 7.45 -6.92 -3.48
CA LEU A 63 7.68 -5.78 -2.58
C LEU A 63 8.96 -5.06 -2.99
N TRP A 64 8.90 -3.74 -3.09
CA TRP A 64 10.09 -2.93 -3.35
C TRP A 64 11.11 -3.07 -2.22
N ASP A 65 12.39 -3.20 -2.57
CA ASP A 65 13.47 -3.42 -1.61
C ASP A 65 13.88 -2.15 -0.83
N GLY A 66 13.39 -0.98 -1.23
CA GLY A 66 13.81 0.32 -0.71
C GLY A 66 13.22 0.73 0.64
N TYR A 67 12.26 0.01 1.22
CA TYR A 67 11.70 0.40 2.53
C TYR A 67 12.68 0.26 3.72
N GLY A 68 13.81 -0.44 3.53
CA GLY A 68 14.98 -0.36 4.42
C GLY A 68 14.84 -1.10 5.77
N HIS A 69 13.76 -1.84 5.99
CA HIS A 69 13.50 -2.56 7.25
C HIS A 69 13.13 -4.03 7.03
N GLN A 70 13.53 -4.63 5.90
CA GLN A 70 13.29 -6.04 5.59
C GLN A 70 14.23 -6.97 6.37
N PRO A 71 13.77 -8.17 6.76
CA PRO A 71 14.57 -9.13 7.54
C PRO A 71 15.70 -9.73 6.70
N SER A 72 16.81 -10.07 7.36
CA SER A 72 17.98 -10.69 6.73
C SER A 72 17.68 -11.99 6.00
N ALA A 73 16.66 -12.75 6.44
CA ALA A 73 16.21 -13.99 5.83
C ALA A 73 15.80 -13.82 4.36
N TRP A 74 15.29 -12.64 3.99
CA TRP A 74 14.84 -12.38 2.62
C TRP A 74 15.98 -12.14 1.64
N ARG A 75 17.22 -11.97 2.10
CA ARG A 75 18.38 -11.76 1.19
C ARG A 75 18.60 -12.89 0.18
N GLN A 76 17.99 -14.05 0.42
CA GLN A 76 18.04 -15.22 -0.46
C GLN A 76 16.79 -15.36 -1.34
N SER A 77 15.77 -14.52 -1.13
CA SER A 77 14.56 -14.52 -1.94
C SER A 77 14.87 -14.06 -3.36
N PRO A 78 14.16 -14.57 -4.38
CA PRO A 78 14.28 -14.08 -5.74
C PRO A 78 13.98 -12.59 -5.84
N THR A 79 14.66 -11.89 -6.74
CA THR A 79 14.39 -10.50 -7.08
C THR A 79 14.20 -10.31 -8.57
N PHE A 80 13.55 -9.21 -8.96
CA PHE A 80 13.53 -8.73 -10.34
C PHE A 80 13.65 -7.21 -10.38
N HIS A 81 14.09 -6.72 -11.54
CA HIS A 81 14.38 -5.31 -11.77
C HIS A 81 13.31 -4.68 -12.68
N LEU A 82 12.81 -3.52 -12.26
CA LEU A 82 12.09 -2.56 -13.10
C LEU A 82 12.90 -1.25 -13.14
N PRO A 83 12.71 -0.37 -14.15
CA PRO A 83 13.44 0.90 -14.22
C PRO A 83 13.39 1.68 -12.90
N GLY A 84 14.55 1.83 -12.25
CA GLY A 84 14.70 2.58 -11.00
C GLY A 84 14.29 1.85 -9.72
N ARG A 85 13.81 0.59 -9.79
CA ARG A 85 13.32 -0.15 -8.62
C ARG A 85 13.64 -1.65 -8.70
N ASP A 86 14.16 -2.20 -7.62
CA ASP A 86 14.34 -3.64 -7.44
C ASP A 86 13.26 -4.19 -6.49
N TYR A 87 12.75 -5.37 -6.79
CA TYR A 87 11.66 -5.98 -6.04
C TYR A 87 12.06 -7.36 -5.55
N TRP A 88 11.74 -7.66 -4.29
CA TRP A 88 11.62 -9.02 -3.79
C TRP A 88 10.39 -9.69 -4.41
N LEU A 89 10.49 -10.96 -4.76
CA LEU A 89 9.40 -11.74 -5.36
C LEU A 89 9.07 -12.97 -4.51
N PHE A 90 7.81 -13.06 -4.12
CA PHE A 90 7.25 -14.14 -3.32
C PHE A 90 6.17 -14.88 -4.11
N ALA A 91 6.16 -16.21 -4.03
CA ALA A 91 5.13 -17.04 -4.62
C ALA A 91 4.23 -17.58 -3.49
N GLU A 92 3.02 -17.04 -3.39
CA GLU A 92 2.11 -17.28 -2.27
C GLU A 92 0.68 -17.52 -2.76
N PRO A 93 -0.13 -18.32 -2.05
CA PRO A 93 -1.57 -18.32 -2.24
C PRO A 93 -2.15 -16.94 -1.96
N LEU A 94 -3.14 -16.51 -2.74
CA LEU A 94 -3.82 -15.23 -2.54
C LEU A 94 -4.43 -15.10 -1.14
N ALA A 95 -4.89 -16.22 -0.57
CA ALA A 95 -5.38 -16.29 0.81
C ALA A 95 -4.35 -15.82 1.86
N ARG A 96 -3.05 -15.88 1.55
CA ARG A 96 -1.95 -15.46 2.43
C ARG A 96 -1.62 -13.97 2.34
N VAL A 97 -2.16 -13.22 1.37
CA VAL A 97 -1.67 -11.85 1.10
C VAL A 97 -1.76 -10.93 2.31
N VAL A 98 -2.80 -11.05 3.14
CA VAL A 98 -2.95 -10.23 4.35
C VAL A 98 -1.85 -10.55 5.36
N GLU A 99 -1.55 -11.83 5.58
CA GLU A 99 -0.49 -12.24 6.49
C GLU A 99 0.90 -11.90 5.95
N LEU A 100 1.10 -12.08 4.63
CA LEU A 100 2.31 -11.64 3.96
C LEU A 100 2.53 -10.13 4.12
N SER A 101 1.46 -9.33 4.09
CA SER A 101 1.54 -7.87 4.26
C SER A 101 1.89 -7.46 5.69
N LEU A 102 1.50 -8.26 6.68
CA LEU A 102 1.97 -8.10 8.06
C LEU A 102 3.45 -8.45 8.21
N ASP A 103 3.91 -9.48 7.52
CA ASP A 103 5.33 -9.85 7.49
C ASP A 103 6.16 -8.76 6.80
N PHE A 104 5.64 -8.17 5.72
CA PHE A 104 6.29 -7.09 4.99
C PHE A 104 6.56 -5.87 5.85
N GLU A 105 5.59 -5.49 6.69
CA GLU A 105 5.73 -4.37 7.61
C GLU A 105 6.62 -4.70 8.82
N HIS A 106 6.48 -5.89 9.41
CA HIS A 106 6.96 -6.12 10.76
C HIS A 106 8.18 -7.04 10.88
N ALA A 107 8.48 -7.87 9.88
CA ALA A 107 9.44 -8.96 10.06
C ALA A 107 10.86 -8.45 10.36
N GLY A 108 11.35 -7.45 9.62
CA GLY A 108 12.70 -6.93 9.87
C GLY A 108 12.77 -5.96 11.05
N ILE A 109 11.68 -5.26 11.40
CA ILE A 109 11.59 -4.52 12.67
C ILE A 109 11.75 -5.48 13.85
N ALA A 110 11.06 -6.62 13.80
CA ALA A 110 11.17 -7.63 14.85
C ALA A 110 12.56 -8.28 14.91
N GLU A 111 13.19 -8.55 13.76
CA GLU A 111 14.58 -9.01 13.70
C GLU A 111 15.55 -8.00 14.34
N ALA A 112 15.41 -6.72 13.98
CA ALA A 112 16.25 -5.66 14.51
C ALA A 112 16.02 -5.44 16.02
N ALA A 113 14.79 -5.57 16.51
CA ALA A 113 14.47 -5.54 17.94
C ALA A 113 15.10 -6.72 18.70
N ALA A 114 15.01 -7.93 18.15
CA ALA A 114 15.63 -9.12 18.76
C ALA A 114 17.17 -9.02 18.79
N GLY A 115 17.77 -8.34 17.81
CA GLY A 115 19.20 -8.12 17.72
C GLY A 115 19.74 -6.90 18.48
N GLY A 116 18.88 -6.11 19.15
CA GLY A 116 19.30 -4.88 19.83
C GLY A 116 19.64 -3.70 18.88
N ARG A 117 19.23 -3.78 17.61
CA ARG A 117 19.64 -2.88 16.51
C ARG A 117 18.61 -1.81 16.14
N LEU A 118 17.43 -1.79 16.78
CA LEU A 118 16.52 -0.64 16.66
C LEU A 118 17.10 0.56 17.41
N ALA A 119 17.80 1.44 16.69
CA ALA A 119 18.11 2.79 17.14
C ALA A 119 17.25 3.75 16.30
N MET A 120 16.13 4.22 16.84
CA MET A 120 15.43 5.35 16.21
C MET A 120 15.95 6.66 16.80
N THR A 121 16.52 7.48 15.92
CA THR A 121 16.59 8.93 16.07
C THR A 121 15.17 9.46 16.23
N SER A 122 14.86 9.93 17.43
CA SER A 122 13.63 10.66 17.74
C SER A 122 13.51 11.87 16.82
N LEU A 123 12.44 11.92 16.03
CA LEU A 123 11.83 13.17 15.59
C LEU A 123 10.58 13.36 16.46
N THR A 124 10.76 13.71 17.72
CA THR A 124 9.94 14.67 18.50
C THR A 124 10.42 14.74 19.95
N ASP A 125 10.65 15.98 20.38
CA ASP A 125 10.90 16.51 21.73
C ASP A 125 12.01 15.89 22.60
N SER A 126 13.14 16.59 22.55
CA SER A 126 14.03 16.80 23.68
C SER A 126 13.28 17.48 24.84
N ASP A 127 12.71 16.68 25.75
CA ASP A 127 12.69 16.92 27.21
C ASP A 127 11.61 16.05 27.88
N ALA A 128 11.88 14.75 27.95
CA ALA A 128 11.33 13.88 28.99
C ALA A 128 12.32 12.73 29.19
N GLY A 129 12.66 12.44 30.46
CA GLY A 129 13.61 11.39 30.83
C GLY A 129 13.37 10.11 30.02
N GLY A 130 14.34 9.80 29.15
CA GLY A 130 14.22 8.74 28.15
C GLY A 130 14.15 7.38 28.81
N ASP A 131 12.93 6.86 28.95
CA ASP A 131 12.71 5.46 29.24
C ASP A 131 13.27 4.67 28.05
N VAL A 132 14.16 3.72 28.31
CA VAL A 132 14.65 2.80 27.28
C VAL A 132 13.42 2.12 26.70
N ILE A 133 13.04 2.48 25.47
CA ILE A 133 11.90 1.85 24.80
C ILE A 133 12.25 0.37 24.68
N ASP A 134 11.57 -0.48 25.47
CA ASP A 134 11.67 -1.93 25.38
C ASP A 134 11.32 -2.34 23.95
N GLN A 135 12.34 -2.73 23.19
CA GLN A 135 12.23 -3.06 21.78
C GLN A 135 11.23 -4.20 21.53
N THR A 136 11.06 -5.11 22.51
CA THR A 136 10.08 -6.19 22.45
C THR A 136 8.65 -5.65 22.54
N ARG A 137 8.41 -4.71 23.46
CA ARG A 137 7.11 -4.03 23.58
C ARG A 137 6.82 -3.15 22.38
N LEU A 138 7.81 -2.49 21.79
CA LEU A 138 7.64 -1.71 20.58
C LEU A 138 7.23 -2.59 19.39
N ALA A 139 7.93 -3.70 19.15
CA ALA A 139 7.58 -4.64 18.09
C ALA A 139 6.19 -5.27 18.28
N ALA A 140 5.80 -5.56 19.53
CA ALA A 140 4.45 -6.04 19.85
C ALA A 140 3.37 -4.98 19.60
N ARG A 141 3.65 -3.70 19.93
CA ARG A 141 2.74 -2.58 19.67
C ARG A 141 2.56 -2.30 18.19
N LEU A 142 3.63 -2.37 17.40
CA LEU A 142 3.56 -2.19 15.94
C LEU A 142 2.69 -3.29 15.33
N ARG A 143 2.91 -4.57 15.67
CA ARG A 143 2.03 -5.66 15.23
C ARG A 143 0.58 -5.47 15.67
N ALA A 144 0.35 -5.02 16.91
CA ALA A 144 -0.99 -4.77 17.42
C ALA A 144 -1.67 -3.54 16.79
N SER A 145 -0.92 -2.65 16.13
CA SER A 145 -1.49 -1.51 15.41
C SER A 145 -2.29 -1.93 14.17
N GLY A 146 -2.00 -3.12 13.63
CA GLY A 146 -2.60 -3.57 12.37
C GLY A 146 -2.04 -2.86 11.14
N ALA A 147 -0.93 -2.12 11.27
CA ALA A 147 -0.19 -1.61 10.13
C ALA A 147 0.21 -2.76 9.19
N VAL A 148 0.05 -2.56 7.90
CA VAL A 148 0.38 -3.54 6.88
C VAL A 148 1.06 -2.83 5.71
N GLN A 149 2.00 -3.54 5.10
CA GLN A 149 2.58 -3.16 3.82
C GLN A 149 2.10 -4.17 2.79
N SER A 150 1.13 -3.80 1.96
CA SER A 150 0.66 -4.67 0.88
C SER A 150 1.79 -4.91 -0.14
N PRO A 151 1.73 -6.00 -0.94
CA PRO A 151 2.57 -6.10 -2.12
C PRO A 151 2.39 -4.86 -2.99
N ASN A 152 3.50 -4.32 -3.50
CA ASN A 152 3.46 -3.23 -4.47
C ASN A 152 2.92 -3.75 -5.81
N LEU A 153 3.32 -4.96 -6.20
CA LEU A 153 2.84 -5.60 -7.43
C LEU A 153 2.38 -7.02 -7.13
N TRP A 154 1.25 -7.46 -7.67
CA TRP A 154 0.76 -8.82 -7.47
C TRP A 154 -0.18 -9.28 -8.58
N TRP A 155 -0.06 -10.56 -8.94
CA TRP A 155 -0.81 -11.18 -10.04
C TRP A 155 -0.88 -12.72 -9.91
N PRO A 156 -1.92 -13.38 -10.45
CA PRO A 156 -2.07 -14.82 -10.39
C PRO A 156 -1.34 -15.54 -11.54
N ALA A 157 -1.12 -16.84 -11.41
CA ALA A 157 -0.50 -17.71 -12.43
C ALA A 157 -1.17 -17.64 -13.81
N ASP A 158 -2.50 -17.53 -13.82
CA ASP A 158 -3.29 -17.39 -15.05
C ASP A 158 -3.31 -15.97 -15.64
N ARG A 159 -2.69 -14.99 -14.97
CA ARG A 159 -2.57 -13.58 -15.41
C ARG A 159 -3.90 -12.90 -15.74
N ARG A 160 -5.00 -13.32 -15.12
CA ARG A 160 -6.33 -12.73 -15.36
C ARG A 160 -6.48 -11.31 -14.84
N TRP A 161 -5.64 -10.93 -13.89
CA TRP A 161 -5.59 -9.59 -13.33
C TRP A 161 -4.18 -9.24 -12.87
N PHE A 162 -3.95 -7.96 -12.62
CA PHE A 162 -2.72 -7.41 -12.08
C PHE A 162 -3.08 -6.24 -11.15
N VAL A 163 -2.39 -6.12 -10.02
CA VAL A 163 -2.56 -5.01 -9.10
C VAL A 163 -1.23 -4.31 -8.89
N ALA A 164 -1.26 -2.97 -8.91
CA ALA A 164 -0.14 -2.10 -8.61
C ALA A 164 -0.53 -1.06 -7.54
N SER A 165 0.10 -1.14 -6.38
CA SER A 165 0.16 -0.04 -5.39
C SER A 165 1.53 0.61 -5.54
N GLU A 166 1.61 1.60 -6.42
CA GLU A 166 2.86 2.31 -6.70
C GLU A 166 3.27 3.19 -5.53
N ILE A 167 4.57 3.25 -5.27
CA ILE A 167 5.13 3.82 -4.03
C ILE A 167 4.94 5.32 -3.94
N ASP A 168 4.79 5.98 -5.09
CA ASP A 168 4.61 7.42 -5.18
C ASP A 168 3.15 7.82 -5.45
N LEU A 169 2.21 6.85 -5.44
CA LEU A 169 0.79 7.09 -5.68
C LEU A 169 -0.02 6.81 -4.41
N ASP A 170 -1.01 7.67 -4.19
CA ASP A 170 -2.07 7.54 -3.17
C ASP A 170 -3.21 6.61 -3.63
N SER A 171 -2.97 5.87 -4.73
CA SER A 171 -3.97 5.10 -5.46
C SER A 171 -3.44 3.72 -5.82
N THR A 172 -4.31 2.71 -5.77
CA THR A 172 -4.03 1.35 -6.24
C THR A 172 -4.69 1.12 -7.61
N ILE A 173 -3.89 0.70 -8.58
CA ILE A 173 -4.36 0.36 -9.92
C ILE A 173 -4.63 -1.14 -10.02
N VAL A 174 -5.84 -1.49 -10.45
CA VAL A 174 -6.24 -2.88 -10.72
C VAL A 174 -6.59 -3.00 -12.19
N ALA A 175 -5.91 -3.92 -12.88
CA ALA A 175 -6.17 -4.24 -14.28
C ALA A 175 -6.68 -5.67 -14.40
N GLY A 176 -7.63 -5.92 -15.30
CA GLY A 176 -8.13 -7.27 -15.59
C GLY A 176 -9.28 -7.27 -16.60
N GLY A 177 -9.99 -8.39 -16.69
CA GLY A 177 -11.14 -8.52 -17.59
C GLY A 177 -12.32 -7.63 -17.21
N ALA A 178 -13.22 -7.37 -18.16
CA ALA A 178 -14.40 -6.51 -17.98
C ALA A 178 -15.28 -6.92 -16.79
N ASP A 179 -15.45 -8.23 -16.55
CA ASP A 179 -16.24 -8.73 -15.41
C ASP A 179 -15.61 -8.35 -14.06
N LEU A 180 -14.27 -8.33 -13.96
CA LEU A 180 -13.57 -7.88 -12.74
C LEU A 180 -13.73 -6.37 -12.57
N VAL A 181 -13.55 -5.60 -13.64
CA VAL A 181 -13.70 -4.14 -13.61
C VAL A 181 -15.12 -3.75 -13.17
N ALA A 182 -16.13 -4.38 -13.76
CA ALA A 182 -17.53 -4.16 -13.36
C ALA A 182 -17.76 -4.54 -11.88
N GLY A 183 -17.23 -5.68 -11.43
CA GLY A 183 -17.34 -6.11 -10.03
C GLY A 183 -16.70 -5.12 -9.04
N LEU A 184 -15.55 -4.53 -9.41
CA LEU A 184 -14.90 -3.50 -8.60
C LEU A 184 -15.71 -2.21 -8.56
N LEU A 185 -16.21 -1.73 -9.71
CA LEU A 185 -17.04 -0.52 -9.80
C LEU A 185 -18.36 -0.64 -9.02
N ASP A 186 -18.92 -1.85 -8.93
CA ASP A 186 -20.15 -2.12 -8.17
C ASP A 186 -19.90 -2.32 -6.66
N THR A 187 -18.64 -2.35 -6.20
CA THR A 187 -18.30 -2.59 -4.80
C THR A 187 -18.43 -1.32 -3.96
N ALA A 188 -19.56 -1.18 -3.25
CA ALA A 188 -19.85 0.00 -2.42
C ALA A 188 -18.87 0.26 -1.26
N THR A 189 -18.05 -0.73 -0.87
CA THR A 189 -17.05 -0.60 0.21
C THR A 189 -15.70 -0.10 -0.29
N LEU A 190 -15.51 0.03 -1.61
CA LEU A 190 -14.30 0.55 -2.23
C LEU A 190 -14.63 1.83 -3.01
N GLU A 191 -13.77 2.83 -2.93
CA GLU A 191 -13.82 3.95 -3.87
C GLU A 191 -13.10 3.53 -5.15
N VAL A 192 -13.85 3.28 -6.22
CA VAL A 192 -13.30 2.77 -7.49
C VAL A 192 -13.70 3.70 -8.62
N VAL A 193 -12.71 4.09 -9.42
CA VAL A 193 -12.90 4.89 -10.62
C VAL A 193 -12.19 4.20 -11.78
N GLU A 194 -12.87 4.12 -12.92
CA GLU A 194 -12.25 3.60 -14.14
C GLU A 194 -11.23 4.60 -14.69
N VAL A 195 -10.02 4.11 -14.99
CA VAL A 195 -8.93 4.87 -15.61
C VAL A 195 -8.59 4.28 -16.97
N HIS A 196 -8.08 5.10 -17.87
CA HIS A 196 -7.57 4.68 -19.18
C HIS A 196 -6.03 4.76 -19.20
N PRO A 197 -5.35 4.09 -20.14
CA PRO A 197 -3.89 4.18 -20.28
C PRO A 197 -3.36 5.61 -20.45
N ASP A 198 -4.19 6.51 -20.98
CA ASP A 198 -3.84 7.92 -21.19
C ASP A 198 -4.21 8.81 -19.98
N THR A 199 -4.83 8.24 -18.94
CA THR A 199 -5.12 8.94 -17.69
C THR A 199 -3.80 9.22 -16.96
N SER A 200 -3.44 10.50 -16.89
CA SER A 200 -2.26 10.92 -16.12
C SER A 200 -2.55 10.86 -14.62
N LEU A 201 -1.74 10.07 -13.91
CA LEU A 201 -1.73 9.96 -12.44
C LEU A 201 -0.58 10.78 -11.82
N LEU A 202 0.07 11.64 -12.60
CA LEU A 202 1.15 12.48 -12.12
C LEU A 202 0.61 13.64 -11.29
N ASP A 203 1.42 14.12 -10.35
CA ASP A 203 1.16 15.35 -9.60
C ASP A 203 0.76 16.53 -10.51
N GLY A 204 -0.26 17.26 -10.09
CA GLY A 204 -0.88 18.36 -10.84
C GLY A 204 -1.76 17.93 -12.00
N SER A 205 -2.12 16.65 -12.15
CA SER A 205 -3.06 16.18 -13.18
C SER A 205 -4.52 16.46 -12.82
N ASP A 206 -4.83 16.71 -11.56
CA ASP A 206 -6.17 17.12 -11.15
C ASP A 206 -6.47 18.50 -11.71
N TRP A 207 -7.27 18.57 -12.77
CA TRP A 207 -7.67 19.82 -13.41
C TRP A 207 -8.97 20.39 -12.84
N LEU A 208 -9.79 19.54 -12.21
CA LEU A 208 -11.14 19.88 -11.76
C LEU A 208 -11.12 20.46 -10.35
N ASN A 209 -10.30 19.91 -9.45
CA ASN A 209 -10.25 20.34 -8.06
C ASN A 209 -9.13 21.36 -7.76
N ARG A 210 -8.47 21.92 -8.79
CA ARG A 210 -7.39 22.91 -8.60
C ARG A 210 -7.88 24.10 -7.76
N PRO A 211 -7.06 24.62 -6.83
CA PRO A 211 -7.37 25.88 -6.17
C PRO A 211 -7.44 27.01 -7.22
N GLU A 212 -8.40 27.92 -7.06
CA GLU A 212 -8.42 29.17 -7.81
C GLU A 212 -7.13 29.95 -7.49
N ARG A 213 -6.42 30.38 -8.53
CA ARG A 213 -5.16 31.13 -8.39
C ARG A 213 -5.39 32.56 -7.90
#